data_AF-A0A7V4J4W6-F1
#
_entry.id   AF-A0A7V4J4W6-F1
#
_cell.length_a   1.000
_cell.length_b   1.000
_cell.length_c   1.000
_cell.angle_alpha   90.00
_cell.angle_beta   90.00
_cell.angle_gamma   90.00
#
_symmetry.space_group_name_H-M   'P 1'
#
loop_
_entity.id
_entity.type
_entity.pdbx_description
1 polymer ?
#
loop_
_entity_poly.entity_id
_entity_poly.type
_entity_poly.pdbx_seq_one_letter_code
_entity_poly.pdbx_strand_id
1 'polypeptide(L)'
;MSVHRLILWLTVVAGLVGCGGTPNGAAVADLGRARSGWAGNWHAVWEIEWHDAPVSGPLVAEMWHSADGRLRIETLEAPVAALNGLTLVSSGDEAWLYNVRSNQAQAGDRDRVRIPLADDMLAAMDWLLAEAGDAAISKIARDALESGATWQLQLVTPSGDEATLWLTDPDGFPAGFVLRSGRWGAVSCKTRWLERPQRPDPRLFDPQPPVGATIVQSPDATTQTAASEPP
;
A
#
# COMPACT_ATOMS: atom_id res chain seq x y z
N MET A 1 -66.06 8.30 -17.33
CA MET A 1 -66.22 7.06 -16.56
C MET A 1 -64.87 6.75 -15.95
N SER A 2 -64.61 7.29 -14.75
CA SER A 2 -64.49 6.55 -13.48
C SER A 2 -63.43 5.44 -13.52
N VAL A 3 -62.19 5.76 -13.10
CA VAL A 3 -61.53 5.33 -11.84
C VAL A 3 -61.29 3.82 -11.78
N HIS A 4 -60.03 3.38 -11.64
CA HIS A 4 -59.52 2.58 -10.51
C HIS A 4 -57.99 2.57 -10.52
N ARG A 5 -57.41 3.23 -9.50
CA ARG A 5 -56.00 3.11 -9.09
C ARG A 5 -55.82 1.72 -8.46
N LEU A 6 -54.76 1.00 -8.81
CA LEU A 6 -54.23 -0.06 -7.94
C LEU A 6 -52.71 0.12 -7.83
N ILE A 7 -52.32 0.77 -6.73
CA ILE A 7 -50.96 0.80 -6.22
C ILE A 7 -50.75 -0.54 -5.52
N LEU A 8 -49.84 -1.38 -6.01
CA LEU A 8 -49.38 -2.56 -5.28
C LEU A 8 -47.94 -2.32 -4.83
N TRP A 9 -47.80 -1.85 -3.59
CA TRP A 9 -46.58 -1.99 -2.81
C TRP A 9 -46.45 -3.47 -2.46
N LEU A 10 -45.40 -4.15 -2.89
CA LEU A 10 -44.97 -5.39 -2.28
C LEU A 10 -43.53 -5.26 -1.80
N THR A 11 -43.43 -4.75 -0.58
CA THR A 11 -42.26 -4.80 0.28
C THR A 11 -42.01 -6.26 0.66
N VAL A 12 -40.93 -6.86 0.17
CA VAL A 12 -40.37 -8.09 0.75
C VAL A 12 -39.02 -7.73 1.36
N VAL A 13 -39.09 -7.24 2.59
CA VAL A 13 -37.98 -7.17 3.54
C VAL A 13 -38.10 -8.40 4.43
N ALA A 14 -37.24 -9.40 4.24
CA ALA A 14 -36.87 -10.40 5.25
C ALA A 14 -35.86 -11.39 4.66
N GLY A 15 -34.59 -10.99 4.60
CA GLY A 15 -33.46 -11.86 4.35
C GLY A 15 -32.46 -11.73 5.48
N LEU A 16 -32.72 -12.42 6.60
CA LEU A 16 -31.80 -12.83 7.66
C LEU A 16 -30.38 -12.25 7.58
N VAL A 17 -30.17 -11.08 8.20
CA VAL A 17 -28.82 -10.67 8.63
C VAL A 17 -28.50 -11.53 9.85
N GLY A 18 -27.91 -12.70 9.60
CA GLY A 18 -27.30 -13.49 10.65
C GLY A 18 -26.21 -12.65 11.31
N CYS A 19 -26.47 -12.15 12.52
CA CYS A 19 -25.45 -11.76 13.49
C CYS A 19 -24.66 -13.00 13.90
N GLY A 20 -23.87 -13.53 12.98
CA GLY A 20 -22.88 -14.57 13.21
C GLY A 20 -21.51 -13.94 13.15
N GLY A 21 -21.24 -12.96 14.03
CA GLY A 21 -19.89 -12.45 14.23
C GLY A 21 -19.01 -13.60 14.67
N THR A 22 -18.23 -14.14 13.73
CA THR A 22 -17.22 -15.17 14.01
C THR A 22 -16.38 -14.67 15.19
N PRO A 23 -16.11 -15.50 16.21
CA PRO A 23 -15.34 -15.08 17.38
C PRO A 23 -14.05 -14.36 16.96
N ASN A 24 -13.78 -13.22 17.62
CA ASN A 24 -12.67 -12.29 17.38
C ASN A 24 -11.31 -13.00 17.13
N GLY A 25 -11.10 -14.18 17.71
CA GLY A 25 -9.88 -14.99 17.52
C GLY A 25 -9.54 -15.29 16.05
N ALA A 26 -10.53 -15.51 15.17
CA ALA A 26 -10.24 -15.73 13.74
C ALA A 26 -9.73 -14.46 13.06
N ALA A 27 -10.35 -13.31 13.34
CA ALA A 27 -9.93 -12.03 12.79
C ALA A 27 -8.54 -11.60 13.31
N VAL A 28 -8.25 -11.87 14.59
CA VAL A 28 -6.92 -11.65 15.18
C VAL A 28 -5.86 -12.55 14.54
N ALA A 29 -6.18 -13.83 14.30
CA ALA A 29 -5.27 -14.74 13.61
C ALA A 29 -5.03 -14.31 12.15
N ASP A 30 -6.06 -13.82 11.47
CA ASP A 30 -5.97 -13.28 10.11
C ASP A 30 -5.06 -12.03 10.07
N LEU A 31 -5.22 -11.11 11.03
CA LEU A 31 -4.33 -9.96 11.19
C LEU A 31 -2.88 -10.37 11.49
N GLY A 32 -2.68 -11.41 12.30
CA GLY A 32 -1.35 -11.97 12.55
C GLY A 32 -0.68 -12.45 11.27
N ARG A 33 -1.42 -13.15 10.40
CA ARG A 33 -0.92 -13.56 9.07
C ARG A 33 -0.66 -12.37 8.15
N ALA A 34 -1.52 -11.35 8.20
CA ALA A 34 -1.35 -10.12 7.44
C ALA A 34 -0.02 -9.43 7.78
N ARG A 35 0.29 -9.28 9.08
CA ARG A 35 1.57 -8.72 9.56
C ARG A 35 2.78 -9.53 9.08
N SER A 36 2.75 -10.85 9.29
CA SER A 36 3.86 -11.72 8.86
C SER A 36 3.99 -11.76 7.33
N GLY A 37 2.88 -11.66 6.60
CA GLY A 37 2.87 -11.61 5.14
C GLY A 37 3.49 -10.32 4.61
N TRP A 38 3.07 -9.18 5.16
CA TRP A 38 3.55 -7.85 4.80
C TRP A 38 5.05 -7.66 5.06
N ALA A 39 5.57 -8.17 6.17
CA ALA A 39 7.00 -8.15 6.48
C ALA A 39 7.84 -9.13 5.62
N GLY A 40 7.20 -10.00 4.84
CA GLY A 40 7.86 -11.01 4.02
C GLY A 40 8.18 -10.54 2.59
N ASN A 41 8.54 -11.50 1.73
CA ASN A 41 8.68 -11.24 0.30
C ASN A 41 7.30 -11.10 -0.36
N TRP A 42 7.12 -10.06 -1.15
CA TRP A 42 5.91 -9.86 -1.95
C TRP A 42 6.19 -9.00 -3.18
N HIS A 43 5.32 -9.14 -4.17
CA HIS A 43 5.34 -8.36 -5.40
C HIS A 43 3.89 -8.04 -5.78
N ALA A 44 3.57 -6.77 -5.98
CA ALA A 44 2.20 -6.33 -6.20
C ALA A 44 2.13 -5.09 -7.09
N VAL A 45 1.02 -4.96 -7.82
CA VAL A 45 0.63 -3.73 -8.52
C VAL A 45 -0.49 -3.08 -7.71
N TRP A 46 -0.21 -1.91 -7.14
CA TRP A 46 -1.12 -1.15 -6.28
C TRP A 46 -1.75 0.01 -7.04
N GLU A 47 -3.07 0.16 -6.92
CA GLU A 47 -3.80 1.39 -7.21
C GLU A 47 -4.02 2.15 -5.89
N ILE A 48 -3.58 3.41 -5.84
CA ILE A 48 -3.46 4.21 -4.62
C ILE A 48 -4.22 5.52 -4.82
N GLU A 49 -5.36 5.65 -4.16
CA GLU A 49 -6.15 6.88 -4.14
C GLU A 49 -6.09 7.54 -2.76
N TRP A 50 -5.71 8.82 -2.74
CA TRP A 50 -5.55 9.58 -1.51
C TRP A 50 -6.25 10.93 -1.63
N HIS A 51 -7.41 11.08 -0.99
CA HIS A 51 -8.29 12.23 -1.23
C HIS A 51 -7.69 13.54 -0.70
N ASP A 52 -7.04 13.47 0.46
CA ASP A 52 -6.49 14.65 1.15
C ASP A 52 -5.03 14.93 0.78
N ALA A 53 -4.45 14.19 -0.17
CA ALA A 53 -3.08 14.41 -0.59
C ALA A 53 -2.94 15.59 -1.58
N PRO A 54 -1.79 16.26 -1.62
CA PRO A 54 -1.53 17.34 -2.58
C PRO A 54 -1.65 16.92 -4.05
N VAL A 55 -1.41 15.62 -4.33
CA VAL A 55 -1.54 15.03 -5.66
C VAL A 55 -2.80 14.18 -5.69
N SER A 56 -3.82 14.66 -6.41
CA SER A 56 -5.08 13.94 -6.57
C SER A 56 -4.99 12.88 -7.67
N GLY A 57 -5.35 11.64 -7.35
CA GLY A 57 -5.75 10.62 -8.33
C GLY A 57 -5.70 9.23 -7.74
N PRO A 58 -5.93 8.18 -8.55
CA PRO A 58 -5.23 6.93 -8.35
C PRO A 58 -3.82 7.02 -8.96
N LEU A 59 -2.79 6.79 -8.15
CA LEU A 59 -1.44 6.42 -8.58
C LEU A 59 -1.40 4.89 -8.73
N VAL A 60 -0.87 4.37 -9.83
CA VAL A 60 -0.63 2.94 -10.01
C VAL A 60 0.86 2.66 -9.95
N ALA A 61 1.27 1.83 -9.00
CA ALA A 61 2.68 1.51 -8.78
C ALA A 61 2.88 -0.01 -8.65
N GLU A 62 3.88 -0.53 -9.37
CA GLU A 62 4.40 -1.89 -9.17
C GLU A 62 5.46 -1.84 -8.07
N MET A 63 5.38 -2.77 -7.13
CA MET A 63 6.19 -2.78 -5.93
C MET A 63 6.71 -4.17 -5.63
N TRP A 64 8.02 -4.28 -5.42
CA TRP A 64 8.68 -5.49 -4.95
C TRP A 64 9.28 -5.21 -3.59
N HIS A 65 9.02 -6.09 -2.63
CA HIS A 65 9.59 -6.04 -1.30
C HIS A 65 10.22 -7.39 -0.97
N SER A 66 11.39 -7.33 -0.34
CA SER A 66 12.03 -8.50 0.22
C SER A 66 12.01 -8.46 1.76
N ALA A 67 12.01 -9.63 2.37
CA ALA A 67 11.94 -9.78 3.83
C ALA A 67 13.14 -9.18 4.58
N ASP A 68 14.23 -8.84 3.88
CA ASP A 68 15.38 -8.12 4.42
C ASP A 68 15.24 -6.59 4.32
N GLY A 69 14.07 -6.08 3.91
CA GLY A 69 13.74 -4.66 3.87
C GLY A 69 14.11 -3.93 2.58
N ARG A 70 14.61 -4.64 1.56
CA ARG A 70 14.85 -4.01 0.24
C ARG A 70 13.54 -3.81 -0.50
N LEU A 71 13.49 -2.75 -1.28
CA LEU A 71 12.27 -2.28 -1.92
C LEU A 71 12.57 -1.77 -3.32
N ARG A 72 11.70 -2.10 -4.27
CA ARG A 72 11.64 -1.45 -5.58
C ARG A 72 10.22 -0.96 -5.81
N ILE A 73 10.08 0.27 -6.28
CA ILE A 73 8.79 0.87 -6.67
C ILE A 73 8.95 1.39 -8.10
N GLU A 74 7.99 1.08 -8.97
CA GLU A 74 7.89 1.62 -10.31
C GLU A 74 6.51 2.23 -10.53
N THR A 75 6.47 3.51 -10.91
CA THR A 75 5.20 4.19 -11.21
C THR A 75 4.76 3.87 -12.63
N LEU A 76 3.66 3.12 -12.76
CA LEU A 76 3.08 2.67 -14.02
C LEU A 76 2.13 3.72 -14.60
N GLU A 77 1.23 4.26 -13.76
CA GLU A 77 0.23 5.27 -14.15
C GLU A 77 0.15 6.34 -13.06
N ALA A 78 0.14 7.60 -13.45
CA ALA A 78 -0.05 8.71 -12.53
C ALA A 78 -0.83 9.87 -13.16
N PRO A 79 -1.66 10.57 -12.37
CA PRO A 79 -2.41 11.75 -12.82
C PRO A 79 -1.49 12.92 -13.16
N VAL A 80 -0.32 12.97 -12.51
CA VAL A 80 0.67 14.05 -12.69
C VAL A 80 1.87 13.52 -13.46
N ALA A 81 2.18 14.21 -14.55
CA ALA A 81 3.30 13.94 -15.45
C ALA A 81 4.66 13.72 -14.75
N ALA A 82 4.90 14.38 -13.62
CA ALA A 82 6.14 14.30 -12.86
C ALA A 82 6.35 12.96 -12.15
N LEU A 83 5.27 12.20 -11.90
CA LEU A 83 5.34 10.88 -11.24
C LEU A 83 5.42 9.73 -12.25
N ASN A 84 4.99 9.93 -13.50
CA ASN A 84 5.00 8.88 -14.52
C ASN A 84 6.43 8.44 -14.87
N GLY A 85 6.68 7.13 -14.79
CA GLY A 85 7.97 6.53 -15.12
C GLY A 85 9.07 6.79 -14.09
N LEU A 86 8.68 7.04 -12.83
CA LEU A 86 9.61 7.03 -11.71
C LEU A 86 9.92 5.59 -11.29
N THR A 87 11.21 5.31 -11.06
CA THR A 87 11.67 4.05 -10.48
C THR A 87 12.49 4.37 -9.24
N LEU A 88 12.06 3.85 -8.09
CA LEU A 88 12.81 3.88 -6.85
C LEU A 88 13.32 2.48 -6.54
N VAL A 89 14.57 2.36 -6.14
CA VAL A 89 15.11 1.13 -5.58
C VAL A 89 15.90 1.47 -4.33
N SER A 90 15.70 0.67 -3.30
CA SER A 90 16.33 0.79 -2.01
C SER A 90 16.95 -0.52 -1.57
N SER A 91 18.16 -0.42 -1.02
CA SER A 91 18.87 -1.51 -0.36
C SER A 91 18.63 -1.56 1.17
N GLY A 92 17.65 -0.82 1.68
CA GLY A 92 17.41 -0.60 3.11
C GLY A 92 17.68 0.85 3.49
N ASP A 93 18.94 1.18 3.82
CA ASP A 93 19.32 2.51 4.29
C ASP A 93 19.50 3.54 3.15
N GLU A 94 19.94 3.06 1.99
CA GLU A 94 20.18 3.88 0.80
C GLU A 94 19.10 3.63 -0.26
N ALA A 95 18.86 4.64 -1.09
CA ALA A 95 18.00 4.52 -2.24
C ALA A 95 18.49 5.37 -3.42
N TRP A 96 18.07 4.98 -4.62
CA TRP A 96 18.04 5.86 -5.77
C TRP A 96 16.63 6.01 -6.31
N LEU A 97 16.38 7.15 -6.93
CA LEU A 97 15.18 7.47 -7.67
C LEU A 97 15.61 7.91 -9.07
N TYR A 98 15.10 7.24 -10.08
CA TYR A 98 15.29 7.60 -11.48
C TYR A 98 14.00 8.09 -12.10
N ASN A 99 14.15 9.10 -12.93
CA ASN A 99 13.09 9.61 -13.77
C ASN A 99 13.44 9.33 -15.24
N VAL A 100 12.70 8.41 -15.85
CA VAL A 100 12.91 8.02 -17.26
C VAL A 100 12.73 9.19 -18.23
N ARG A 101 11.91 10.18 -17.88
CA ARG A 101 11.58 11.30 -18.76
C ARG A 101 12.69 12.33 -18.83
N SER A 102 13.37 12.59 -17.70
CA SER A 102 14.53 13.49 -17.66
C SER A 102 15.85 12.76 -17.80
N ASN A 103 15.84 11.43 -17.79
CA ASN A 103 17.03 10.58 -17.73
C ASN A 103 17.98 10.99 -16.59
N GLN A 104 17.39 11.30 -15.43
CA GLN A 104 18.12 11.73 -14.23
C GLN A 104 17.92 10.72 -13.11
N ALA A 105 18.99 10.48 -12.35
CA ALA A 105 18.95 9.69 -11.13
C ALA A 105 19.42 10.52 -9.95
N GLN A 106 18.70 10.42 -8.84
CA GLN A 106 19.04 10.98 -7.55
C GLN A 106 19.35 9.82 -6.60
N ALA A 107 20.42 9.94 -5.83
CA ALA A 107 20.76 8.99 -4.77
C ALA A 107 20.78 9.68 -3.41
N GLY A 108 20.56 8.92 -2.34
CA GLY A 108 20.64 9.40 -0.96
C GLY A 108 19.98 8.45 0.03
N ASP A 109 19.79 8.94 1.25
CA ASP A 109 19.11 8.21 2.31
C ASP A 109 17.68 7.85 1.89
N ARG A 110 17.24 6.64 2.26
CA ARG A 110 15.92 6.12 1.92
C ARG A 110 14.76 7.03 2.33
N ASP A 111 14.87 7.71 3.47
CA ASP A 111 13.83 8.61 3.98
C ASP A 111 13.71 9.91 3.16
N ARG A 112 14.76 10.27 2.43
CA ARG A 112 14.83 11.50 1.62
C ARG A 112 14.52 11.25 0.16
N VAL A 113 14.82 10.06 -0.33
CA VAL A 113 14.57 9.64 -1.72
C VAL A 113 13.32 8.77 -1.74
N ARG A 114 12.19 9.35 -2.18
CA ARG A 114 10.87 8.71 -2.12
C ARG A 114 9.98 9.04 -3.34
N ILE A 115 9.04 8.15 -3.64
CA ILE A 115 7.92 8.40 -4.56
C ILE A 115 6.68 8.75 -3.69
N PRO A 116 6.21 10.01 -3.71
CA PRO A 116 5.02 10.41 -2.96
C PRO A 116 3.81 9.50 -3.24
N LEU A 117 2.89 9.38 -2.28
CA LEU A 117 1.75 8.44 -2.29
C LEU A 117 2.13 6.96 -2.21
N ALA A 118 3.08 6.48 -3.02
CA ALA A 118 3.55 5.09 -2.94
C ALA A 118 4.19 4.83 -1.57
N ASP A 119 5.12 5.69 -1.17
CA ASP A 119 5.73 5.66 0.16
C ASP A 119 4.72 5.94 1.29
N ASP A 120 3.77 6.85 1.07
CA ASP A 120 2.75 7.16 2.08
C ASP A 120 1.82 5.95 2.29
N MET A 121 1.51 5.20 1.23
CA MET A 121 0.70 3.97 1.29
C MET A 121 1.42 2.89 2.10
N LEU A 122 2.72 2.68 1.86
CA LEU A 122 3.52 1.73 2.65
C LEU A 122 3.50 2.10 4.13
N ALA A 123 3.75 3.37 4.44
CA ALA A 123 3.75 3.87 5.82
C ALA A 123 2.34 3.79 6.48
N ALA A 124 1.27 4.02 5.72
CA ALA A 124 -0.10 3.88 6.20
C ALA A 124 -0.47 2.41 6.47
N MET A 125 -0.05 1.48 5.62
CA MET A 125 -0.21 0.05 5.85
C MET A 125 0.56 -0.42 7.09
N ASP A 126 1.83 -0.01 7.23
CA ASP A 126 2.65 -0.32 8.42
C ASP A 126 1.99 0.19 9.70
N TRP A 127 1.53 1.44 9.68
CA TRP A 127 0.82 2.04 10.80
C TRP A 127 -0.49 1.28 11.10
N LEU A 128 -1.31 0.99 10.08
CA LEU A 128 -2.57 0.28 10.25
C LEU A 128 -2.34 -1.11 10.87
N LEU A 129 -1.37 -1.86 10.35
CA LEU A 129 -1.05 -3.19 10.85
C LEU A 129 -0.49 -3.13 12.28
N ALA A 130 0.24 -2.08 12.66
CA ALA A 130 0.72 -1.88 14.03
C ALA A 130 -0.44 -1.55 15.00
N GLU A 131 -1.24 -0.52 14.70
CA GLU A 131 -2.37 -0.06 15.54
C GLU A 131 -3.48 -1.10 15.68
N ALA A 132 -3.64 -1.96 14.68
CA ALA A 132 -4.64 -3.01 14.69
C ALA A 132 -4.51 -4.00 15.86
N GLY A 133 -3.41 -3.98 16.63
CA GLY A 133 -3.21 -4.86 17.79
C GLY A 133 -4.20 -4.60 18.93
N ASP A 134 -4.58 -3.33 19.10
CA ASP A 134 -5.50 -2.87 20.14
C ASP A 134 -6.86 -2.45 19.57
N ALA A 135 -7.06 -2.63 18.26
CA ALA A 135 -8.31 -2.29 17.58
C ALA A 135 -9.43 -3.29 17.89
N ALA A 136 -10.67 -2.83 17.82
CA ALA A 136 -11.81 -3.72 17.67
C ALA A 136 -11.83 -4.25 16.24
N ILE A 137 -11.70 -5.57 16.06
CA ILE A 137 -11.62 -6.22 14.75
C ILE A 137 -12.85 -7.10 14.53
N SER A 138 -13.41 -7.07 13.33
CA SER A 138 -14.49 -7.95 12.92
C SER A 138 -14.29 -8.45 11.50
N LYS A 139 -14.44 -9.77 11.29
CA LYS A 139 -14.44 -10.37 9.95
C LYS A 139 -15.84 -10.24 9.34
N ILE A 140 -15.95 -9.50 8.24
CA ILE A 140 -17.25 -9.06 7.72
C ILE A 140 -17.74 -10.00 6.62
N ALA A 141 -17.03 -10.03 5.50
CA ALA A 141 -17.52 -10.60 4.25
C ALA A 141 -16.37 -11.13 3.40
N ARG A 142 -16.72 -12.07 2.51
CA ARG A 142 -15.89 -12.41 1.34
C ARG A 142 -16.14 -11.38 0.26
N ASP A 143 -15.09 -11.04 -0.46
CA ASP A 143 -15.12 -10.10 -1.57
C ASP A 143 -14.09 -10.52 -2.63
N ALA A 144 -14.00 -9.79 -3.73
CA ALA A 144 -12.97 -9.96 -4.72
C ALA A 144 -12.36 -8.61 -5.12
N LEU A 145 -11.03 -8.58 -5.16
CA LEU A 145 -10.28 -7.54 -5.85
C LEU A 145 -9.85 -8.10 -7.21
N GLU A 146 -9.29 -7.25 -8.07
CA GLU A 146 -8.72 -7.70 -9.34
C GLU A 146 -7.60 -8.73 -9.12
N SER A 147 -6.84 -8.59 -8.03
CA SER A 147 -5.81 -9.55 -7.61
C SER A 147 -6.36 -10.90 -7.12
N GLY A 148 -7.68 -11.05 -6.94
CA GLY A 148 -8.33 -12.31 -6.60
C GLY A 148 -9.28 -12.25 -5.41
N ALA A 149 -9.66 -13.43 -4.91
CA ALA A 149 -10.59 -13.60 -3.81
C ALA A 149 -10.00 -13.15 -2.47
N THR A 150 -10.82 -12.46 -1.66
CA THR A 150 -10.40 -11.83 -0.41
C THR A 150 -11.43 -11.99 0.71
N TRP A 151 -10.97 -11.75 1.94
CA TRP A 151 -11.78 -11.50 3.12
C TRP A 151 -11.60 -10.05 3.58
N GLN A 152 -12.70 -9.43 3.99
CA GLN A 152 -12.70 -8.11 4.60
C GLN A 152 -12.67 -8.21 6.12
N LEU A 153 -11.74 -7.47 6.73
CA LEU A 153 -11.73 -7.16 8.15
C LEU A 153 -12.11 -5.69 8.35
N GLN A 154 -13.08 -5.42 9.23
CA GLN A 154 -13.28 -4.08 9.78
C GLN A 154 -12.38 -3.90 10.98
N LEU A 155 -11.73 -2.74 11.07
CA LEU A 155 -10.94 -2.31 12.20
C LEU A 155 -11.46 -0.95 12.69
N VAL A 156 -11.57 -0.81 14.01
CA VAL A 156 -11.81 0.47 14.68
C VAL A 156 -10.76 0.62 15.77
N THR A 157 -9.86 1.59 15.62
CA THR A 157 -8.77 1.82 16.56
C THR A 157 -9.27 2.50 17.84
N PRO A 158 -8.50 2.51 18.95
CA PRO A 158 -8.85 3.25 20.15
C PRO A 158 -8.98 4.77 19.94
N SER A 159 -8.27 5.33 18.95
CA SER A 159 -8.40 6.73 18.53
C SER A 159 -9.69 7.02 17.75
N GLY A 160 -10.46 5.99 17.39
CA GLY A 160 -11.67 6.11 16.58
C GLY A 160 -11.39 6.16 15.08
N ASP A 161 -10.17 5.85 14.62
CA ASP A 161 -9.88 5.68 13.20
C ASP A 161 -10.55 4.39 12.71
N GLU A 162 -11.07 4.41 11.49
CA GLU A 162 -11.78 3.29 10.89
C GLU A 162 -11.05 2.79 9.65
N ALA A 163 -10.91 1.48 9.53
CA ALA A 163 -10.35 0.86 8.34
C ALA A 163 -11.10 -0.41 7.92
N THR A 164 -11.14 -0.63 6.62
CA THR A 164 -11.45 -1.95 6.04
C THR A 164 -10.17 -2.48 5.42
N LEU A 165 -9.74 -3.67 5.83
CA LEU A 165 -8.56 -4.37 5.30
C LEU A 165 -9.01 -5.59 4.51
N TRP A 166 -8.61 -5.70 3.25
CA TRP A 166 -8.80 -6.87 2.42
C TRP A 166 -7.58 -7.78 2.53
N LEU A 167 -7.82 -9.03 2.87
CA LEU A 167 -6.80 -10.07 2.98
C LEU A 167 -7.07 -11.14 1.92
N THR A 168 -6.04 -11.61 1.22
CA THR A 168 -6.16 -12.74 0.30
C THR A 168 -6.70 -13.98 1.02
N ASP A 169 -7.62 -14.71 0.37
CA ASP A 169 -8.21 -15.92 0.98
C ASP A 169 -7.20 -17.04 1.26
N PRO A 170 -6.23 -17.35 0.36
CA PRO A 170 -5.32 -18.48 0.57
C PRO A 170 -4.37 -18.33 1.75
N ASP A 171 -3.83 -17.11 1.96
CA ASP A 171 -2.69 -16.89 2.84
C ASP A 171 -2.82 -15.67 3.76
N GLY A 172 -3.88 -14.87 3.62
CA GLY A 172 -4.17 -13.74 4.49
C GLY A 172 -3.24 -12.54 4.29
N PHE A 173 -2.65 -12.37 3.10
CA PHE A 173 -1.81 -11.23 2.76
C PHE A 173 -2.65 -9.96 2.50
N PRO A 174 -2.19 -8.76 2.90
CA PRO A 174 -2.89 -7.51 2.60
C PRO A 174 -3.01 -7.23 1.10
N ALA A 175 -4.23 -7.34 0.55
CA ALA A 175 -4.52 -7.05 -0.86
C ALA A 175 -5.16 -5.68 -1.07
N GLY A 176 -5.56 -4.99 0.01
CA GLY A 176 -6.15 -3.67 -0.08
C GLY A 176 -6.54 -3.12 1.27
N PHE A 177 -6.71 -1.81 1.37
CA PHE A 177 -7.31 -1.16 2.52
C PHE A 177 -8.04 0.13 2.12
N VAL A 178 -9.04 0.48 2.92
CA VAL A 178 -9.68 1.79 2.93
C VAL A 178 -9.53 2.29 4.35
N LEU A 179 -9.02 3.51 4.51
CA LEU A 179 -8.71 4.11 5.80
C LEU A 179 -9.36 5.47 5.89
N ARG A 180 -10.01 5.73 7.03
CA ARG A 180 -10.42 7.05 7.47
C ARG A 180 -9.76 7.33 8.80
N SER A 181 -8.77 8.21 8.79
CA SER A 181 -7.99 8.53 9.96
C SER A 181 -7.72 10.01 10.12
N GLY A 182 -7.61 10.47 11.37
CA GLY A 182 -7.12 11.82 11.66
C GLY A 182 -5.67 12.05 11.20
N ARG A 183 -4.84 11.00 11.15
CA ARG A 183 -3.42 11.07 10.75
C ARG A 183 -3.25 11.02 9.24
N TRP A 184 -3.95 10.10 8.58
CA TRP A 184 -3.75 9.79 7.16
C TRP A 184 -4.85 10.35 6.26
N GLY A 185 -5.93 10.90 6.81
CA GLY A 185 -7.09 11.35 6.04
C GLY A 185 -7.90 10.18 5.48
N ALA A 186 -8.50 10.39 4.32
CA ALA A 186 -9.23 9.37 3.57
C ALA A 186 -8.36 8.75 2.46
N VAL A 187 -8.11 7.44 2.58
CA VAL A 187 -7.23 6.66 1.69
C VAL A 187 -7.94 5.41 1.20
N SER A 188 -7.73 5.06 -0.06
CA SER A 188 -8.16 3.79 -0.65
C SER A 188 -7.02 3.20 -1.48
N CYS A 189 -6.52 2.03 -1.09
CA CYS A 189 -5.45 1.33 -1.80
C CYS A 189 -5.88 -0.10 -2.10
N LYS A 190 -5.69 -0.57 -3.33
CA LYS A 190 -6.09 -1.91 -3.76
C LYS A 190 -5.06 -2.50 -4.70
N THR A 191 -4.78 -3.79 -4.59
CA THR A 191 -3.92 -4.47 -5.55
C THR A 191 -4.72 -4.82 -6.80
N ARG A 192 -4.19 -4.45 -7.98
CA ARG A 192 -4.61 -4.97 -9.28
C ARG A 192 -4.04 -6.37 -9.52
N TRP A 193 -2.84 -6.61 -9.00
CA TRP A 193 -2.16 -7.90 -9.09
C TRP A 193 -1.27 -8.12 -7.86
N LEU A 194 -1.06 -9.39 -7.49
CA LEU A 194 -0.30 -9.77 -6.29
C LEU A 194 0.28 -11.18 -6.43
N GLU A 195 1.55 -11.34 -6.04
CA GLU A 195 2.18 -12.63 -5.79
C GLU A 195 3.14 -12.56 -4.59
N ARG A 196 3.56 -13.74 -4.10
CA ARG A 196 4.50 -13.88 -3.00
C ARG A 196 5.66 -14.78 -3.40
N PRO A 197 6.72 -14.22 -4.01
CA PRO A 197 7.85 -15.02 -4.44
C PRO A 197 8.59 -15.55 -3.22
N GLN A 198 8.94 -16.83 -3.21
CA GLN A 198 9.76 -17.40 -2.14
C GLN A 198 11.14 -16.74 -2.07
N ARG A 199 11.69 -16.38 -3.23
CA ARG A 199 12.97 -15.69 -3.38
C ARG A 199 12.92 -14.72 -4.55
N PRO A 200 12.79 -13.41 -4.33
CA PRO A 200 12.84 -12.43 -5.41
C PRO A 200 14.26 -12.40 -6.02
N ASP A 201 14.36 -12.03 -7.29
CA ASP A 201 15.67 -11.83 -7.96
C ASP A 201 16.42 -10.69 -7.26
N PRO A 202 17.60 -10.94 -6.66
CA PRO A 202 18.35 -9.90 -5.96
C PRO A 202 18.67 -8.69 -6.84
N ARG A 203 18.77 -8.86 -8.17
CA ARG A 203 19.06 -7.78 -9.13
C ARG A 203 17.97 -6.71 -9.18
N LEU A 204 16.74 -7.02 -8.76
CA LEU A 204 15.66 -6.04 -8.66
C LEU A 204 15.98 -4.93 -7.64
N PHE A 205 16.86 -5.23 -6.69
CA PHE A 205 17.18 -4.36 -5.56
C PHE A 205 18.59 -3.78 -5.64
N ASP A 206 19.32 -3.99 -6.75
CA ASP A 206 20.66 -3.44 -6.91
C ASP A 206 20.55 -1.92 -7.17
N PRO A 207 21.19 -1.08 -6.34
CA PRO A 207 21.02 0.35 -6.44
C PRO A 207 21.85 0.97 -7.59
N GLN A 208 21.54 0.63 -8.85
CA GLN A 208 22.25 1.13 -10.03
C GLN A 208 21.30 1.81 -11.01
N PRO A 209 21.49 3.12 -11.29
CA PRO A 209 20.70 3.77 -12.32
C PRO A 209 21.08 3.24 -13.71
N PRO A 210 20.18 3.37 -14.71
CA PRO A 210 20.47 2.95 -16.07
C PRO A 210 21.75 3.58 -16.64
N VAL A 211 22.48 2.83 -17.46
CA VAL A 211 23.66 3.34 -18.15
C VAL A 211 23.30 4.60 -18.94
N GLY A 212 24.04 5.68 -18.70
CA GLY A 212 23.81 6.98 -19.34
C GLY A 212 22.84 7.91 -18.61
N ALA A 213 22.31 7.52 -17.45
CA ALA A 213 21.56 8.42 -16.58
C ALA A 213 22.46 9.54 -16.04
N THR A 214 21.92 10.77 -15.99
CA THR A 214 22.60 11.90 -15.36
C THR A 214 22.41 11.84 -13.85
N ILE A 215 23.49 11.78 -13.08
CA ILE A 215 23.42 11.77 -11.62
C ILE A 215 23.24 13.20 -11.11
N VAL A 216 22.15 13.44 -10.38
CA VAL A 216 21.86 14.70 -9.70
C VAL A 216 22.14 14.50 -8.21
N GLN A 217 23.07 15.27 -7.66
CA GLN A 217 23.31 15.27 -6.22
C GLN A 217 22.18 16.01 -5.51
N SER A 218 21.66 15.42 -4.43
CA SER A 218 20.76 16.12 -3.53
C SER A 218 21.51 17.34 -2.94
N PRO A 219 20.94 18.55 -2.96
CA PRO A 219 21.61 19.77 -2.50
C PRO A 219 22.03 19.73 -1.00
N ASP A 220 21.51 18.78 -0.23
CA ASP A 220 21.80 18.60 1.20
C ASP A 220 22.92 17.58 1.49
N ALA A 221 23.63 17.08 0.47
CA ALA A 221 24.81 16.25 0.65
C ALA A 221 26.00 17.11 1.10
N THR A 222 26.01 17.55 2.37
CA THR A 222 27.20 18.13 2.99
C THR A 222 28.37 17.18 2.79
N THR A 223 29.38 17.64 2.07
CA THR A 223 30.60 16.89 1.78
C THR A 223 31.21 16.41 3.09
N GLN A 224 31.15 15.12 3.36
CA GLN A 224 31.90 14.51 4.45
C GLN A 224 33.38 14.51 4.00
N THR A 225 34.10 15.58 4.33
CA THR A 225 35.54 15.65 4.13
C THR A 225 36.17 14.55 4.98
N ALA A 226 36.78 13.55 4.34
CA ALA A 226 37.57 12.54 5.02
C ALA A 226 38.65 13.25 5.86
N ALA A 227 38.57 13.09 7.18
CA ALA A 227 39.60 13.56 8.08
C ALA A 227 40.90 12.85 7.71
N SER A 228 41.87 13.61 7.21
CA SER A 228 43.24 13.14 7.03
C SER A 228 43.84 12.95 8.42
N GLU A 229 44.27 11.73 8.71
CA GLU A 229 45.01 11.37 9.92
C GLU A 229 46.32 12.18 9.98
N PRO A 230 46.63 12.88 11.09
CA PRO A 230 47.90 13.58 11.23
C PRO A 230 49.05 12.59 11.53
N PRO A 231 50.30 12.97 11.22
CA PRO A 231 51.46 12.08 11.17
C PRO A 231 51.88 11.48 12.52
#